data_AF-A0A6I2G0F0-F1
#
_entry.id   AF-A0A6I2G0F0-F1
#
_cell.length_a   1.000
_cell.length_b   1.000
_cell.length_c   1.000
_cell.angle_alpha   90.00
_cell.angle_beta   90.00
_cell.angle_gamma   90.00
#
_symmetry.space_group_name_H-M   'P 1'
#
loop_
_entity.id
_entity.type
_entity.pdbx_description
1 polymer ?
#
loop_
_entity_poly.entity_id
_entity_poly.type
_entity_poly.pdbx_seq_one_letter_code
_entity_poly.pdbx_strand_id
1 'polypeptide(L)'
;MRTENINRKFKLHDERRIAAQLPEQLQGLDVVGFVRVDEFPAELLNSFGEFAGAAVEPYTRIYRNAQPNRIDAWLLELLRHGRIGDRFFLRTGLEYFPWADCRVLDHRWLESLRRVIGPNQGFISADKTSAAMTIGAQYEMLGFLRPIPPPAAVPPPTENEQTVLLSALPEPPSDNETTVLISRVEAPTQRITREPAPTGEDTAAPDQL
;
A
#
# COMPACT_ATOMS: atom_id res chain seq x y z
N MET A 1 -14.45 6.69 -31.59
CA MET A 1 -15.56 6.16 -30.75
C MET A 1 -15.69 4.63 -30.72
N ARG A 2 -15.98 3.89 -31.82
CA ARG A 2 -16.19 2.41 -31.73
C ARG A 2 -14.89 1.63 -31.43
N THR A 3 -13.77 2.06 -31.98
CA THR A 3 -12.45 1.44 -31.83
C THR A 3 -11.83 1.66 -30.45
N GLU A 4 -12.04 2.83 -29.83
CA GLU A 4 -11.54 3.12 -28.46
C GLU A 4 -12.20 2.24 -27.42
N ASN A 5 -13.50 1.97 -27.55
CA ASN A 5 -14.23 1.11 -26.61
C ASN A 5 -13.75 -0.35 -26.71
N ILE A 6 -13.41 -0.80 -27.91
CA ILE A 6 -12.83 -2.12 -28.15
C ILE A 6 -11.42 -2.21 -27.57
N ASN A 7 -10.55 -1.23 -27.85
CA ASN A 7 -9.19 -1.18 -27.30
C ASN A 7 -9.20 -1.14 -25.76
N ARG A 8 -10.13 -0.39 -25.18
CA ARG A 8 -10.32 -0.32 -23.73
C ARG A 8 -10.68 -1.69 -23.13
N LYS A 9 -11.60 -2.42 -23.77
CA LYS A 9 -12.01 -3.76 -23.34
C LYS A 9 -10.88 -4.79 -23.46
N PHE A 10 -10.11 -4.75 -24.56
CA PHE A 10 -8.93 -5.61 -24.71
C PHE A 10 -7.89 -5.32 -23.63
N LYS A 11 -7.56 -4.04 -23.41
CA LYS A 11 -6.63 -3.64 -22.36
C LYS A 11 -7.07 -4.10 -20.98
N LEU A 12 -8.34 -3.92 -20.63
CA LEU A 12 -8.89 -4.39 -19.36
C LEU A 12 -8.76 -5.91 -19.20
N HIS A 13 -9.03 -6.68 -20.27
CA HIS A 13 -8.91 -8.13 -20.23
C HIS A 13 -7.45 -8.57 -20.06
N ASP A 14 -6.52 -7.93 -20.78
CA ASP A 14 -5.09 -8.20 -20.67
C ASP A 14 -4.55 -7.86 -19.28
N GLU A 15 -4.88 -6.68 -18.75
CA GLU A 15 -4.47 -6.29 -17.40
C GLU A 15 -5.09 -7.18 -16.33
N ARG A 16 -6.33 -7.63 -16.50
CA ARG A 16 -6.96 -8.60 -15.59
C ARG A 16 -6.21 -9.94 -15.58
N ARG A 17 -5.73 -10.39 -16.74
CA ARG A 17 -4.90 -11.59 -16.82
C ARG A 17 -3.55 -11.39 -16.13
N ILE A 18 -2.90 -10.25 -16.32
CA ILE A 18 -1.63 -9.92 -15.64
C ILE A 18 -1.84 -9.85 -14.13
N ALA A 19 -2.88 -9.14 -13.68
CA ALA A 19 -3.24 -9.02 -12.26
C ALA A 19 -3.52 -10.39 -11.63
N ALA A 20 -4.17 -11.31 -12.34
CA ALA A 20 -4.42 -12.66 -11.87
C ALA A 20 -3.14 -13.52 -11.72
N GLN A 21 -2.09 -13.24 -12.50
CA GLN A 21 -0.81 -13.95 -12.45
C GLN A 21 0.17 -13.36 -11.43
N LEU A 22 -0.04 -12.10 -11.04
CA LEU A 22 0.85 -11.35 -10.15
C LEU A 22 1.08 -12.03 -8.79
N PRO A 23 0.07 -12.63 -8.12
CA PRO A 23 0.26 -13.37 -6.87
C PRO A 23 1.19 -14.59 -7.03
N GLU A 24 1.11 -15.31 -8.14
CA GLU A 24 1.96 -16.48 -8.41
C GLU A 24 3.41 -16.10 -8.72
N GLN A 25 3.61 -14.91 -9.30
CA GLN A 25 4.93 -14.41 -9.67
C GLN A 25 5.69 -13.79 -8.50
N LEU A 26 5.00 -13.20 -7.54
CA LEU A 26 5.57 -12.54 -6.35
C LEU A 26 5.81 -13.53 -5.21
N GLN A 27 6.81 -14.39 -5.36
CA GLN A 27 7.22 -15.33 -4.32
C GLN A 27 7.58 -14.62 -3.02
N GLY A 28 7.12 -15.15 -1.89
CA GLY A 28 7.33 -14.55 -0.57
C GLY A 28 6.39 -13.38 -0.24
N LEU A 29 5.48 -13.01 -1.14
CA LEU A 29 4.36 -12.10 -0.88
C LEU A 29 3.02 -12.83 -1.04
N ASP A 30 2.08 -12.52 -0.17
CA ASP A 30 0.66 -12.80 -0.35
C ASP A 30 -0.03 -11.56 -0.90
N VAL A 31 -0.67 -11.66 -2.07
CA VAL A 31 -1.43 -10.56 -2.67
C VAL A 31 -2.89 -10.75 -2.30
N VAL A 32 -3.34 -10.01 -1.30
CA VAL A 32 -4.68 -10.11 -0.70
C VAL A 32 -5.76 -9.59 -1.66
N GLY A 33 -5.43 -8.55 -2.44
CA GLY A 33 -6.37 -7.96 -3.38
C GLY A 33 -5.80 -6.74 -4.10
N PHE A 34 -6.63 -6.12 -4.92
CA PHE A 34 -6.29 -4.89 -5.65
C PHE A 34 -7.12 -3.72 -5.16
N VAL A 35 -6.48 -2.56 -5.08
CA VAL A 35 -7.03 -1.34 -4.48
C VAL A 35 -7.05 -0.24 -5.53
N ARG A 36 -8.11 0.56 -5.53
CA ARG A 36 -8.26 1.66 -6.49
C ARG A 36 -7.57 2.93 -5.98
N VAL A 37 -7.30 3.85 -6.89
CA VAL A 37 -6.60 5.11 -6.58
C VAL A 37 -7.39 5.97 -5.60
N ASP A 38 -8.72 5.99 -5.71
CA ASP A 38 -9.64 6.78 -4.87
C ASP A 38 -9.66 6.36 -3.40
N GLU A 39 -9.07 5.23 -3.04
CA GLU A 39 -8.98 4.77 -1.66
C GLU A 39 -7.77 5.35 -0.90
N PHE A 40 -6.88 6.06 -1.58
CA PHE A 40 -5.69 6.65 -0.97
C PHE A 40 -5.84 8.17 -0.78
N PRO A 41 -5.28 8.74 0.31
CA PRO A 41 -5.15 10.19 0.45
C PRO A 41 -4.47 10.81 -0.77
N ALA A 42 -5.03 11.90 -1.29
CA ALA A 42 -4.53 12.57 -2.48
C ALA A 42 -3.08 13.04 -2.30
N GLU A 43 -2.70 13.43 -1.09
CA GLU A 43 -1.35 13.87 -0.74
C GLU A 43 -0.31 12.75 -0.94
N LEU A 44 -0.66 11.49 -0.62
CA LEU A 44 0.23 10.35 -0.90
C LEU A 44 0.38 10.16 -2.40
N LEU A 45 -0.72 10.19 -3.15
CA LEU A 45 -0.69 9.97 -4.59
C LEU A 45 0.11 11.04 -5.32
N ASN A 46 -0.05 12.30 -4.91
CA ASN A 46 0.70 13.43 -5.44
C ASN A 46 2.21 13.27 -5.21
N SER A 47 2.61 12.71 -4.06
CA SER A 47 4.02 12.46 -3.76
C SER A 47 4.71 11.54 -4.76
N PHE A 48 4.00 10.54 -5.31
CA PHE A 48 4.57 9.70 -6.37
C PHE A 48 4.83 10.45 -7.67
N GLY A 49 4.03 11.49 -7.96
CA GLY A 49 4.29 12.41 -9.06
C GLY A 49 5.53 13.26 -8.81
N GLU A 50 5.67 13.80 -7.61
CA GLU A 50 6.85 14.58 -7.16
C GLU A 50 8.14 13.74 -7.23
N PHE A 51 8.09 12.49 -6.75
CA PHE A 51 9.20 11.54 -6.80
C PHE A 51 9.59 11.20 -8.25
N ALA A 52 8.61 10.85 -9.08
CA ALA A 52 8.84 10.49 -10.48
C ALA A 52 9.39 11.66 -11.32
N GLY A 53 8.96 12.89 -11.00
CA GLY A 53 9.46 14.10 -11.63
C GLY A 53 10.81 14.60 -11.10
N ALA A 54 11.40 13.92 -10.11
CA ALA A 54 12.60 14.36 -9.39
C ALA A 54 12.48 15.80 -8.84
N ALA A 55 11.27 16.21 -8.47
CA ALA A 55 10.99 17.54 -7.90
C ALA A 55 11.45 17.66 -6.44
N VAL A 56 11.76 16.52 -5.80
CA VAL A 56 12.21 16.41 -4.41
C VAL A 56 13.55 15.69 -4.38
N GLU A 57 14.40 16.01 -3.42
CA GLU A 57 15.67 15.32 -3.23
C GLU A 57 15.45 13.87 -2.74
N PRO A 58 16.18 12.88 -3.29
CA PRO A 58 16.15 11.52 -2.77
C PRO A 58 16.55 11.46 -1.30
N TYR A 59 15.81 10.71 -0.51
CA TYR A 59 16.13 10.43 0.90
C TYR A 59 17.42 9.62 1.03
N THR A 60 17.64 8.68 0.11
CA THR A 60 18.82 7.81 0.09
C THR A 60 19.14 7.35 -1.33
N ARG A 61 20.37 6.88 -1.57
CA ARG A 61 20.84 6.40 -2.86
C ARG A 61 21.74 5.19 -2.69
N ILE A 62 21.77 4.32 -3.71
CA ILE A 62 22.70 3.19 -3.79
C ILE A 62 23.10 2.96 -5.25
N TYR A 63 24.34 2.50 -5.49
CA TYR A 63 24.76 2.13 -6.84
C TYR A 63 23.99 0.92 -7.37
N ARG A 64 23.63 0.96 -8.65
CA ARG A 64 22.89 -0.13 -9.32
C ARG A 64 23.70 -1.42 -9.43
N ASN A 65 25.03 -1.33 -9.46
CA ASN A 65 25.94 -2.48 -9.49
C ASN A 65 26.26 -3.05 -8.09
N ALA A 66 25.64 -2.53 -7.03
CA ALA A 66 25.79 -3.10 -5.70
C ALA A 66 25.31 -4.55 -5.67
N GLN A 67 25.85 -5.34 -4.73
CA GLN A 67 25.41 -6.72 -4.54
C GLN A 67 23.90 -6.78 -4.23
N PRO A 68 23.15 -7.76 -4.77
CA PRO A 68 21.71 -7.87 -4.56
C PRO A 68 21.28 -7.76 -3.09
N ASN A 69 21.97 -8.46 -2.18
CA ASN A 69 21.66 -8.41 -0.75
C ASN A 69 21.84 -7.01 -0.13
N ARG A 70 22.76 -6.20 -0.67
CA ARG A 70 22.91 -4.81 -0.23
C ARG A 70 21.78 -3.92 -0.73
N ILE A 71 21.29 -4.17 -1.94
CA ILE A 71 20.11 -3.48 -2.50
C ILE A 71 18.88 -3.82 -1.64
N ASP A 72 18.72 -5.09 -1.29
CA ASP A 72 17.60 -5.56 -0.48
C ASP A 72 17.65 -4.95 0.93
N ALA A 73 18.82 -4.92 1.57
CA ALA A 73 19.00 -4.26 2.86
C ALA A 73 18.74 -2.74 2.80
N TRP A 74 19.19 -2.08 1.73
CA TRP A 74 18.93 -0.66 1.50
C TRP A 74 17.44 -0.35 1.34
N LEU A 75 16.72 -1.18 0.58
CA LEU A 75 15.27 -1.04 0.42
C LEU A 75 14.54 -1.28 1.74
N LEU A 76 14.93 -2.31 2.50
CA LEU A 76 14.34 -2.57 3.82
C LEU A 76 14.53 -1.38 4.78
N GLU A 77 15.72 -0.77 4.80
CA GLU A 77 15.96 0.43 5.61
C GLU A 77 15.06 1.59 5.18
N LEU A 78 14.90 1.83 3.87
CA LEU A 78 13.99 2.85 3.35
C LEU A 78 12.54 2.62 3.83
N LEU A 79 12.05 1.38 3.71
CA LEU A 79 10.69 1.02 4.14
C LEU A 79 10.52 1.14 5.67
N ARG A 80 11.53 0.73 6.44
CA ARG A 80 11.57 0.86 7.90
C ARG A 80 11.48 2.32 8.34
N HIS A 81 12.22 3.21 7.68
CA HIS A 81 12.13 4.66 7.93
C HIS A 81 10.73 5.22 7.62
N GLY A 82 10.06 4.66 6.61
CA GLY A 82 8.68 4.98 6.30
C GLY A 82 7.64 4.30 7.18
N ARG A 83 8.02 3.47 8.17
CA ARG A 83 7.09 2.62 8.93
C ARG A 83 6.23 1.71 8.04
N ILE A 84 6.76 1.34 6.87
CA ILE A 84 6.14 0.37 5.97
C ILE A 84 6.62 -1.02 6.42
N GLY A 85 5.73 -1.74 7.10
CA GLY A 85 6.02 -3.06 7.68
C GLY A 85 5.64 -4.21 6.76
N ASP A 86 5.25 -5.34 7.37
CA ASP A 86 4.94 -6.58 6.64
C ASP A 86 3.66 -6.51 5.81
N ARG A 87 2.82 -5.50 5.99
CA ARG A 87 1.65 -5.24 5.14
C ARG A 87 1.76 -3.87 4.52
N PHE A 88 1.61 -3.80 3.21
CA PHE A 88 1.75 -2.57 2.43
C PHE A 88 1.02 -2.67 1.11
N PHE A 89 0.74 -1.52 0.50
CA PHE A 89 0.24 -1.47 -0.86
C PHE A 89 1.39 -1.27 -1.84
N LEU A 90 1.46 -2.14 -2.85
CA LEU A 90 2.47 -2.12 -3.90
C LEU A 90 1.89 -1.54 -5.19
N ARG A 91 2.61 -0.61 -5.82
CA ARG A 91 2.27 -0.09 -7.14
C ARG A 91 2.56 -1.14 -8.22
N THR A 92 1.57 -1.49 -9.02
CA THR A 92 1.66 -2.56 -10.02
C THR A 92 2.07 -2.08 -11.42
N GLY A 93 1.89 -0.78 -11.70
CA GLY A 93 2.06 -0.20 -13.03
C GLY A 93 0.89 -0.45 -14.00
N LEU A 94 -0.17 -1.15 -13.56
CA LEU A 94 -1.39 -1.39 -14.34
C LEU A 94 -2.36 -0.20 -14.23
N GLU A 95 -3.12 0.08 -15.29
CA GLU A 95 -4.08 1.20 -15.30
C GLU A 95 -5.33 0.87 -14.48
N TYR A 96 -5.86 -0.34 -14.64
CA TYR A 96 -7.11 -0.79 -14.01
C TYR A 96 -6.91 -1.43 -12.63
N PHE A 97 -5.68 -1.86 -12.33
CA PHE A 97 -5.33 -2.51 -11.06
C PHE A 97 -4.06 -1.88 -10.44
N PRO A 98 -4.07 -0.57 -10.17
CA PRO A 98 -2.84 0.22 -9.94
C PRO A 98 -2.10 -0.14 -8.64
N TRP A 99 -2.81 -0.67 -7.65
CA TRP A 99 -2.26 -1.03 -6.35
C TRP A 99 -2.66 -2.45 -5.96
N ALA A 100 -1.73 -3.19 -5.39
CA ALA A 100 -1.93 -4.50 -4.80
C ALA A 100 -1.73 -4.43 -3.28
N ASP A 101 -2.65 -4.95 -2.48
CA ASP A 101 -2.49 -5.13 -1.03
C ASP A 101 -1.65 -6.39 -0.80
N CYS A 102 -0.44 -6.20 -0.26
CA CYS A 102 0.56 -7.24 -0.12
C CYS A 102 0.85 -7.51 1.36
N ARG A 103 1.09 -8.78 1.69
CA ARG A 103 1.63 -9.21 2.98
C ARG A 103 2.90 -10.02 2.79
N VAL A 104 3.95 -9.71 3.54
CA VAL A 104 5.22 -10.45 3.55
C VAL A 104 5.01 -11.81 4.19
N LEU A 105 5.45 -12.86 3.50
CA LEU A 105 5.42 -14.25 3.98
C LEU A 105 6.82 -14.75 4.31
N ASP A 106 7.81 -14.47 3.47
CA ASP A 106 9.18 -14.95 3.65
C ASP A 106 10.23 -14.02 3.02
N HIS A 107 11.51 -14.27 3.31
CA HIS A 107 12.66 -13.44 2.94
C HIS A 107 12.90 -13.28 1.43
N ARG A 108 12.28 -14.10 0.57
CA ARG A 108 12.48 -14.04 -0.89
C ARG A 108 11.69 -12.92 -1.56
N TRP A 109 10.81 -12.26 -0.80
CA TRP A 109 9.88 -11.26 -1.31
C TRP A 109 10.56 -10.11 -2.07
N LEU A 110 11.71 -9.63 -1.59
CA LEU A 110 12.46 -8.53 -2.22
C LEU A 110 13.09 -8.94 -3.55
N GLU A 111 13.69 -10.12 -3.59
CA GLU A 111 14.28 -10.68 -4.81
C GLU A 111 13.19 -10.85 -5.87
N SER A 112 12.07 -11.47 -5.48
CA SER A 112 10.94 -11.68 -6.39
C SER A 112 10.35 -10.36 -6.86
N LEU A 113 10.22 -9.37 -5.98
CA LEU A 113 9.71 -8.05 -6.31
C LEU A 113 10.60 -7.34 -7.34
N ARG A 114 11.93 -7.34 -7.13
CA ARG A 114 12.88 -6.75 -8.08
C ARG A 114 12.84 -7.43 -9.44
N ARG A 115 12.62 -8.75 -9.48
CA ARG A 115 12.52 -9.51 -10.74
C ARG A 115 11.23 -9.20 -11.51
N VAL A 116 10.10 -9.09 -10.81
CA VAL A 116 8.77 -8.97 -11.43
C VAL A 116 8.42 -7.52 -11.76
N ILE A 117 8.62 -6.60 -10.82
CA ILE A 117 8.25 -5.17 -10.98
C ILE A 117 9.42 -4.34 -11.53
N GLY A 118 10.66 -4.76 -11.26
CA GLY A 118 11.86 -4.00 -11.64
C GLY A 118 12.26 -2.96 -10.60
N PRO A 119 13.12 -1.98 -10.95
CA PRO A 119 13.71 -1.04 -10.00
C PRO A 119 12.80 0.13 -9.61
N ASN A 120 11.71 0.36 -10.36
CA ASN A 120 10.78 1.46 -10.12
C ASN A 120 9.59 0.95 -9.30
N GLN A 121 9.71 1.01 -7.98
CA GLN A 121 8.74 0.39 -7.07
C GLN A 121 8.09 1.48 -6.22
N GLY A 122 6.78 1.41 -6.04
CA GLY A 122 6.03 2.33 -5.18
C GLY A 122 5.36 1.58 -4.05
N PHE A 123 5.47 2.10 -2.83
CA PHE A 123 4.98 1.48 -1.61
C PHE A 123 4.15 2.50 -0.82
N ILE A 124 3.03 2.04 -0.25
CA ILE A 124 2.25 2.79 0.73
C ILE A 124 2.06 1.91 1.96
N SER A 125 2.21 2.48 3.16
CA SER A 125 1.93 1.75 4.41
C SER A 125 0.48 1.28 4.49
N ALA A 126 0.22 0.18 5.21
CA ALA A 126 -1.14 -0.32 5.39
C ALA A 126 -2.10 0.70 6.04
N ASP A 127 -1.59 1.56 6.93
CA ASP A 127 -2.36 2.64 7.57
C ASP A 127 -2.50 3.90 6.69
N LYS A 128 -1.94 3.89 5.46
CA LYS A 128 -1.97 5.00 4.49
C LYS A 128 -1.42 6.30 5.06
N THR A 129 -0.43 6.20 5.94
CA THR A 129 0.27 7.35 6.55
C THR A 129 1.66 7.59 5.95
N SER A 130 2.16 6.74 5.06
CA SER A 130 3.45 6.99 4.42
C SER A 130 3.52 6.39 3.03
N ALA A 131 4.39 7.00 2.21
CA ALA A 131 4.74 6.52 0.90
C ALA A 131 6.27 6.44 0.76
N ALA A 132 6.73 5.40 0.08
CA ALA A 132 8.11 5.28 -0.38
C ALA A 132 8.13 4.92 -1.86
N MET A 133 9.16 5.38 -2.57
CA MET A 133 9.34 5.02 -3.97
C MET A 133 10.82 4.79 -4.26
N THR A 134 11.13 3.75 -5.01
CA THR A 134 12.46 3.58 -5.62
C THR A 134 12.40 3.95 -7.09
N ILE A 135 13.44 4.60 -7.59
CA ILE A 135 13.60 4.91 -9.01
C ILE A 135 14.98 4.47 -9.46
N GLY A 136 15.04 3.65 -10.50
CA GLY A 136 16.30 3.28 -11.14
C GLY A 136 16.77 4.35 -12.11
N ALA A 137 17.89 5.01 -11.80
CA ALA A 137 18.64 5.89 -12.70
C ALA A 137 19.76 5.11 -13.42
N GLN A 138 20.55 5.80 -14.27
CA GLN A 138 21.56 5.16 -15.13
C GLN A 138 22.61 4.36 -14.34
N TYR A 139 23.10 4.89 -13.22
CA TYR A 139 24.14 4.26 -12.40
C TYR A 139 23.73 4.01 -10.94
N GLU A 140 22.59 4.57 -10.53
CA GLU A 140 22.13 4.58 -9.15
C GLU A 140 20.66 4.17 -9.07
N MET A 141 20.25 3.80 -7.87
CA MET A 141 18.85 3.74 -7.47
C MET A 141 18.62 4.79 -6.41
N LEU A 142 17.54 5.53 -6.57
CA LEU A 142 17.12 6.62 -5.71
C LEU A 142 15.95 6.13 -4.85
N GLY A 143 16.01 6.39 -3.56
CA GLY A 143 14.94 6.08 -2.61
C GLY A 143 14.32 7.37 -2.12
N PHE A 144 13.00 7.49 -2.25
CA PHE A 144 12.21 8.62 -1.80
C PHE A 144 11.29 8.16 -0.68
N LEU A 145 11.03 9.07 0.25
CA LEU A 145 10.17 8.81 1.40
C LEU A 145 9.34 10.05 1.72
N ARG A 146 8.04 9.84 1.97
CA ARG A 146 7.16 10.86 2.55
C ARG A 146 6.35 10.25 3.69
N PRO A 147 6.66 10.59 4.94
CA PRO A 147 5.73 10.37 6.04
C PRO A 147 4.63 11.44 5.97
N ILE A 148 3.36 11.03 6.00
CA ILE A 148 2.24 11.89 6.33
C ILE A 148 2.13 11.92 7.86
N PRO A 149 2.26 13.11 8.48
CA PRO A 149 1.94 13.22 9.89
C PRO A 149 0.46 12.86 10.07
N PRO A 150 0.08 12.10 11.11
CA PRO A 150 -1.34 11.90 11.42
C PRO A 150 -2.01 13.28 11.49
N PRO A 151 -3.29 13.40 11.08
CA PRO A 151 -4.00 14.67 11.14
C PRO A 151 -3.77 15.26 12.51
N ALA A 152 -3.17 16.46 12.54
CA ALA A 152 -2.71 17.06 13.78
C ALA A 152 -3.86 16.98 14.78
N ALA A 153 -3.63 16.28 15.91
CA ALA A 153 -4.49 16.43 17.05
C ALA A 153 -4.55 17.93 17.30
N VAL A 154 -5.75 18.52 17.15
CA VAL A 154 -5.98 19.92 17.48
C VAL A 154 -5.33 20.14 18.83
N PRO A 155 -4.30 21.02 18.96
CA PRO A 155 -3.71 21.25 20.25
C PRO A 155 -4.86 21.63 21.19
N PRO A 156 -4.98 21.03 22.38
CA PRO A 156 -5.98 21.47 23.34
C PRO A 156 -5.81 22.99 23.47
N PRO A 157 -6.91 23.76 23.45
CA PRO A 157 -6.82 25.21 23.56
C PRO A 157 -5.95 25.53 24.77
N THR A 158 -4.83 26.20 24.53
CA THR A 158 -3.93 26.61 25.59
C THR A 158 -4.72 27.53 26.51
N GLU A 159 -5.12 27.01 27.67
CA GLU A 159 -5.61 27.79 28.80
C GLU A 159 -4.48 28.73 29.24
N ASN A 160 -4.37 29.87 28.56
CA ASN A 160 -3.83 31.08 29.13
C ASN A 160 -4.92 32.13 29.00
N GLU A 161 -5.81 32.10 29.99
CA GLU A 161 -6.69 33.20 30.33
C GLU A 161 -5.86 34.48 30.53
N GLN A 162 -6.21 35.53 29.79
CA GLN A 162 -6.27 36.88 30.35
C GLN A 162 -7.44 37.61 29.68
N THR A 163 -8.61 37.40 30.27
CA THR A 163 -9.63 38.38 30.62
C THR A 163 -9.59 39.72 29.86
N VAL A 164 -10.52 39.92 28.92
CA VAL A 164 -11.34 41.14 28.87
C VAL A 164 -12.77 40.74 28.52
N LEU A 165 -13.62 40.73 29.54
CA LEU A 165 -15.08 40.71 29.42
C LEU A 165 -15.54 42.06 28.82
N LEU A 166 -16.35 42.03 27.77
CA LEU A 166 -17.54 42.89 27.72
C LEU A 166 -18.60 42.28 26.79
N SER A 167 -19.79 42.13 27.37
CA SER A 167 -20.96 41.40 26.91
C SER A 167 -21.75 42.10 25.79
N ALA A 168 -22.42 41.31 24.94
CA ALA A 168 -23.82 41.52 24.52
C ALA A 168 -24.39 40.26 23.80
N LEU A 169 -25.50 39.72 24.33
CA LEU A 169 -26.45 38.75 23.71
C LEU A 169 -27.69 39.55 23.20
N PRO A 170 -28.73 38.97 22.56
CA PRO A 170 -28.90 37.81 21.64
C PRO A 170 -29.58 38.25 20.30
N GLU A 171 -29.73 37.45 19.22
CA GLU A 171 -30.84 36.49 18.91
C GLU A 171 -30.69 35.86 17.47
N PRO A 172 -31.46 34.79 17.10
CA PRO A 172 -31.23 33.84 15.99
C PRO A 172 -32.25 34.04 14.81
N PRO A 173 -32.64 33.05 13.95
CA PRO A 173 -32.03 31.82 13.41
C PRO A 173 -32.02 31.76 11.85
N SER A 174 -31.39 30.75 11.21
CA SER A 174 -32.01 30.04 10.05
C SER A 174 -31.27 28.76 9.64
N ASP A 175 -32.06 27.70 9.59
CA ASP A 175 -32.02 26.43 8.85
C ASP A 175 -31.02 26.24 7.69
N ASN A 176 -30.53 25.00 7.58
CA ASN A 176 -30.60 24.10 6.40
C ASN A 176 -29.62 22.92 6.64
N GLU A 177 -30.08 21.79 7.16
CA GLU A 177 -30.57 20.60 6.43
C GLU A 177 -29.54 19.86 5.54
N THR A 178 -29.48 18.55 5.79
CA THR A 178 -29.11 17.46 4.87
C THR A 178 -27.62 17.11 4.76
N THR A 179 -27.23 15.99 5.36
CA THR A 179 -26.72 14.81 4.62
C THR A 179 -26.68 13.61 5.56
N VAL A 180 -27.59 12.67 5.33
CA VAL A 180 -27.65 11.36 5.99
C VAL A 180 -27.61 10.28 4.89
N LEU A 181 -26.65 9.37 5.06
CA LEU A 181 -26.60 7.96 4.62
C LEU A 181 -26.63 7.62 3.13
N ILE A 182 -25.48 7.16 2.60
CA ILE A 182 -25.47 6.00 1.69
C ILE A 182 -24.36 4.99 2.09
N SER A 183 -24.89 3.82 2.45
CA SER A 183 -24.37 2.50 2.77
C SER A 183 -23.00 2.05 2.24
N ARG A 184 -22.20 1.57 3.20
CA ARG A 184 -21.07 0.63 3.06
C ARG A 184 -21.57 -0.70 2.48
N VAL A 185 -21.02 -1.13 1.35
CA VAL A 185 -21.20 -2.49 0.81
C VAL A 185 -20.11 -3.37 1.40
N GLU A 186 -20.47 -4.23 2.34
CA GLU A 186 -19.58 -5.27 2.87
C GLU A 186 -19.54 -6.45 1.89
N ALA A 187 -18.32 -6.88 1.54
CA ALA A 187 -18.10 -8.11 0.80
C ALA A 187 -18.33 -9.33 1.71
N PRO A 188 -18.89 -10.43 1.19
CA PRO A 188 -19.27 -11.59 1.97
C PRO A 188 -18.06 -12.28 2.62
N THR A 189 -18.08 -12.32 3.95
CA THR A 189 -17.21 -13.18 4.75
C THR A 189 -17.62 -14.63 4.55
N GLN A 190 -16.82 -15.40 3.81
CA GLN A 190 -16.95 -16.85 3.88
C GLN A 190 -16.36 -17.33 5.20
N ARG A 191 -17.26 -17.83 6.06
CA ARG A 191 -16.94 -18.64 7.23
C ARG A 191 -16.22 -19.90 6.76
N ILE A 192 -14.93 -20.00 7.04
CA ILE A 192 -14.25 -21.29 7.04
C ILE A 192 -14.65 -21.98 8.35
N THR A 193 -15.68 -22.82 8.25
CA THR A 193 -16.03 -23.79 9.28
C THR A 193 -14.86 -24.75 9.47
N ARG A 194 -14.27 -24.71 10.66
CA ARG A 194 -13.45 -25.80 11.20
C ARG A 194 -14.35 -27.03 11.36
N GLU A 195 -13.94 -28.14 10.77
CA GLU A 195 -14.27 -29.48 11.27
C GLU A 195 -13.03 -30.39 11.15
N PRO A 196 -12.93 -31.44 11.99
CA PRO A 196 -11.71 -31.84 12.65
C PRO A 196 -11.01 -33.01 11.95
N ALA A 197 -9.75 -33.20 12.31
CA ALA A 197 -8.95 -34.36 11.97
C ALA A 197 -9.61 -35.68 12.41
N PRO A 198 -9.47 -36.77 11.64
CA PRO A 198 -9.51 -38.10 12.21
C PRO A 198 -8.14 -38.43 12.81
N THR A 199 -8.13 -38.55 14.12
CA THR A 199 -7.13 -39.26 14.92
C THR A 199 -6.97 -40.69 14.39
N GLY A 200 -5.71 -41.09 14.19
CA GLY A 200 -5.33 -42.46 13.86
C GLY A 200 -3.92 -42.74 14.37
N GLU A 201 -3.74 -42.75 15.70
CA GLU A 201 -2.90 -43.77 16.35
C GLU A 201 -3.64 -45.11 16.11
N ASP A 202 -3.02 -46.25 15.83
CA ASP A 202 -1.85 -46.84 16.47
C ASP A 202 -1.46 -48.10 15.65
N THR A 203 -0.27 -48.64 15.94
CA THR A 203 0.09 -50.07 15.94
C THR A 203 1.07 -50.58 14.87
N ALA A 204 2.30 -50.75 15.34
CA ALA A 204 3.23 -51.87 15.13
C ALA A 204 4.07 -51.98 13.83
N ALA A 205 5.35 -51.61 13.96
CA ALA A 205 6.44 -52.57 13.70
C ALA A 205 6.51 -53.56 14.89
N PRO A 206 6.93 -54.83 14.77
CA PRO A 206 8.17 -55.23 14.09
C PRO A 206 8.13 -56.60 13.35
N ASP A 207 9.31 -56.99 12.88
CA ASP A 207 9.86 -58.35 12.70
C ASP A 207 10.16 -58.89 11.28
N GLN A 208 11.48 -59.01 11.05
CA GLN A 208 12.27 -60.06 10.41
C GLN A 208 11.73 -60.89 9.23
N LEU A 209 12.44 -60.82 8.09
CA LEU A 209 13.45 -61.82 7.68
C LEU A 209 14.23 -61.33 6.44
#